data_AF-A0A955EBN9-F1
#
_entry.id   AF-A0A955EBN9-F1
#
_cell.length_a   1.000
_cell.length_b   1.000
_cell.length_c   1.000
_cell.angle_alpha   90.00
_cell.angle_beta   90.00
_cell.angle_gamma   90.00
#
_symmetry.space_group_name_H-M   'P 1'
#
loop_
_entity.id
_entity.type
_entity.pdbx_description
1 polymer ?
#
loop_
_entity_poly.entity_id
_entity_poly.type
_entity_poly.pdbx_seq_one_letter_code
_entity_poly.pdbx_strand_id
1 'polypeptide(L)'
;AYVTASNTNGNIYEGDFITSSSNSGIAQLATRSGTILGVALEDLVYDNSGKGELLVSVDIRNQFIDNNLRVNLLDALRSGYDAPFLTPVASLRYILAVLIILGSFILGFSTFGRSSTSGIQALGRNPLAKSAIQVSMMFNFLLTALIMFLGLFLAYLVLTL
;
A
#
# COMPACT_ATOMS: atom_id res chain seq x y z
N ALA A 1 -5.44 -34.52 -3.01
CA ALA A 1 -6.50 -34.99 -2.09
C ALA A 1 -7.83 -34.45 -2.59
N TYR A 2 -8.93 -35.21 -2.44
CA TYR A 2 -10.25 -34.73 -2.82
C TYR A 2 -10.82 -33.84 -1.72
N VAL A 3 -11.29 -32.64 -2.09
CA VAL A 3 -11.93 -31.68 -1.19
C VAL A 3 -13.23 -31.21 -1.81
N THR A 4 -14.25 -30.96 -0.98
CA THR A 4 -15.50 -30.35 -1.46
C THR A 4 -15.27 -28.86 -1.69
N ALA A 5 -15.49 -28.38 -2.90
CA ALA A 5 -15.42 -26.97 -3.25
C ALA A 5 -16.80 -26.38 -3.56
N SER A 6 -17.00 -25.08 -3.31
CA SER A 6 -18.22 -24.33 -3.65
C SER A 6 -18.01 -23.31 -4.77
N ASN A 7 -19.12 -22.90 -5.40
CA ASN A 7 -19.14 -21.87 -6.44
C ASN A 7 -19.06 -20.43 -5.90
N THR A 8 -18.81 -20.24 -4.60
CA THR A 8 -18.96 -18.94 -3.91
C THR A 8 -18.12 -17.83 -4.53
N ASN A 9 -16.99 -18.17 -5.15
CA ASN A 9 -16.09 -17.25 -5.83
C ASN A 9 -15.96 -17.51 -7.35
N GLY A 10 -16.84 -18.33 -7.92
CA GLY A 10 -16.85 -18.66 -9.35
C GLY A 10 -16.41 -20.09 -9.67
N ASN A 11 -16.23 -20.35 -10.97
CA ASN A 11 -15.69 -21.61 -11.47
C ASN A 11 -14.21 -21.75 -11.11
N ILE A 12 -13.75 -22.99 -10.97
CA ILE A 12 -12.36 -23.30 -10.62
C ILE A 12 -11.74 -24.02 -11.82
N TYR A 13 -10.57 -23.58 -12.23
CA TYR A 13 -9.79 -24.21 -13.30
C TYR A 13 -8.50 -24.83 -12.75
N GLU A 14 -7.93 -25.76 -13.51
CA GLU A 14 -6.62 -26.32 -13.21
C GLU A 14 -5.57 -25.21 -13.05
N GLY A 15 -4.81 -25.26 -11.95
CA GLY A 15 -3.84 -24.24 -11.60
C GLY A 15 -4.36 -23.12 -10.70
N ASP A 16 -5.67 -23.04 -10.46
CA ASP A 16 -6.24 -22.04 -9.56
C ASP A 16 -5.92 -22.29 -8.09
N PHE A 17 -5.75 -21.21 -7.33
CA PHE A 17 -5.53 -21.27 -5.89
C PHE A 17 -6.84 -21.49 -5.13
N ILE A 18 -6.80 -22.37 -4.14
CA ILE A 18 -7.98 -22.76 -3.34
C ILE A 18 -7.79 -22.32 -1.89
N THR A 19 -8.83 -21.77 -1.27
CA THR A 19 -8.84 -21.35 0.14
C THR A 19 -10.09 -21.86 0.87
N SER A 20 -10.15 -21.71 2.19
CA SER A 20 -11.33 -22.09 2.98
C SER A 20 -12.51 -21.14 2.71
N SER A 21 -13.72 -21.68 2.59
CA SER A 21 -14.95 -20.89 2.50
C SER A 21 -15.50 -20.51 3.88
N SER A 22 -16.53 -19.65 3.90
CA SER A 22 -17.29 -19.34 5.11
C SER A 22 -18.11 -20.54 5.63
N ASN A 23 -18.36 -21.53 4.77
CA ASN A 23 -19.00 -22.77 5.14
C ASN A 23 -17.97 -23.78 5.62
N SER A 24 -18.13 -24.25 6.86
CA SER A 24 -17.21 -25.22 7.45
C SER A 24 -17.10 -26.49 6.58
N GLY A 25 -15.86 -26.92 6.34
CA GLY A 25 -15.55 -28.12 5.55
C GLY A 25 -15.66 -27.94 4.03
N ILE A 26 -15.83 -26.71 3.54
CA ILE A 26 -15.93 -26.43 2.09
C ILE A 26 -14.85 -25.45 1.66
N ALA A 27 -14.16 -25.78 0.57
CA ALA A 27 -13.16 -24.96 -0.08
C ALA A 27 -13.80 -24.03 -1.14
N GLN A 28 -13.12 -22.96 -1.51
CA GLN A 28 -13.56 -22.03 -2.56
C GLN A 28 -12.37 -21.47 -3.32
N LEU A 29 -12.61 -20.92 -4.51
CA LEU A 29 -11.59 -20.20 -5.28
C LEU A 29 -10.98 -19.06 -4.45
N ALA A 30 -9.66 -18.96 -4.43
CA ALA A 30 -8.95 -17.88 -3.74
C ALA A 30 -8.87 -16.64 -4.66
N THR A 31 -9.68 -15.63 -4.35
CA THR A 31 -9.73 -14.35 -5.08
C THR A 31 -8.98 -13.23 -4.36
N ARG A 32 -8.44 -13.49 -3.16
CA ARG A 32 -7.69 -12.51 -2.36
C ARG A 32 -6.40 -13.14 -1.86
N SER A 33 -5.35 -12.33 -1.76
CA SER A 33 -4.09 -12.71 -1.11
C SER A 33 -4.33 -13.16 0.32
N GLY A 34 -3.74 -14.29 0.70
CA GLY A 34 -3.96 -14.89 2.01
C GLY A 34 -3.47 -16.33 2.08
N THR A 35 -3.91 -17.04 3.12
CA THR A 35 -3.61 -18.46 3.29
C THR A 35 -4.39 -19.27 2.26
N ILE A 36 -3.66 -19.96 1.39
CA ILE A 36 -4.20 -20.92 0.45
C ILE A 36 -4.03 -22.32 1.02
N LEU A 37 -4.98 -23.19 0.72
CA LEU A 37 -4.96 -24.60 1.07
C LEU A 37 -4.17 -25.41 0.04
N GLY A 38 -4.15 -24.95 -1.21
CA GLY A 38 -3.47 -25.64 -2.29
C GLY A 38 -3.83 -25.09 -3.68
N VAL A 39 -3.51 -25.90 -4.69
CA VAL A 39 -3.75 -25.62 -6.11
C VAL A 39 -4.68 -26.69 -6.70
N ALA A 40 -5.67 -26.28 -7.49
CA ALA A 40 -6.57 -27.19 -8.20
C ALA A 40 -5.82 -27.98 -9.29
N LEU A 41 -6.06 -29.29 -9.34
CA LEU A 41 -5.50 -30.20 -10.34
C LEU A 41 -6.52 -30.62 -11.41
N GLU A 42 -7.75 -30.13 -11.31
CA GLU A 42 -8.82 -30.42 -12.26
C GLU A 42 -9.77 -29.21 -12.38
N ASP A 43 -10.50 -29.16 -13.49
CA ASP A 43 -11.51 -28.13 -13.75
C ASP A 43 -12.84 -28.50 -13.07
N LEU A 44 -13.44 -27.54 -12.37
CA LEU A 44 -14.75 -27.66 -11.77
C LEU A 44 -15.64 -26.48 -12.20
N VAL A 45 -16.44 -26.74 -13.23
CA VAL A 45 -17.44 -25.81 -13.76
C VAL A 45 -18.79 -26.07 -13.10
N TYR A 46 -19.32 -25.06 -12.41
CA TYR A 46 -20.59 -25.17 -11.73
C TYR A 46 -21.74 -24.75 -12.65
N ASP A 47 -22.59 -25.70 -13.06
CA ASP A 47 -23.77 -25.41 -13.89
C ASP A 47 -24.98 -25.01 -13.03
N ASN A 48 -25.35 -25.81 -12.02
CA ASN A 48 -26.51 -25.51 -11.16
C ASN A 48 -26.38 -26.00 -9.70
N SER A 49 -25.31 -26.71 -9.34
CA SER A 49 -25.10 -27.26 -7.99
C SER A 49 -23.92 -26.57 -7.32
N GLY A 50 -24.16 -25.82 -6.24
CA GLY A 50 -23.15 -24.99 -5.58
C GLY A 50 -22.07 -25.74 -4.80
N LYS A 51 -21.86 -27.04 -5.05
CA LYS A 51 -20.83 -27.89 -4.45
C LYS A 51 -20.37 -28.98 -5.42
N GLY A 52 -19.07 -29.22 -5.50
CA GLY A 52 -18.47 -30.31 -6.26
C GLY A 52 -17.25 -30.87 -5.53
N GLU A 53 -16.82 -32.08 -5.91
CA GLU A 53 -15.53 -32.61 -5.46
C GLU A 53 -14.44 -32.09 -6.39
N LEU A 54 -13.34 -31.65 -5.78
CA LEU A 54 -12.20 -31.10 -6.48
C LEU A 54 -10.92 -31.79 -6.00
N LEU A 55 -10.11 -32.27 -6.94
CA LEU A 55 -8.78 -32.77 -6.69
C LEU A 55 -7.82 -31.58 -6.50
N VAL A 56 -7.27 -31.47 -5.29
CA VAL A 56 -6.36 -30.38 -4.92
C VAL A 56 -5.01 -30.93 -4.50
N SER A 57 -3.95 -30.31 -4.99
CA SER A 57 -2.60 -30.45 -4.43
C SER A 57 -2.54 -29.62 -3.16
N VAL A 58 -2.61 -30.29 -2.01
CA VAL A 58 -2.61 -29.63 -0.70
C VAL A 58 -1.20 -29.15 -0.39
N ASP A 59 -1.06 -27.83 -0.31
CA ASP A 59 0.16 -27.14 0.06
C ASP A 59 -0.24 -25.85 0.77
N ILE A 60 -0.22 -25.90 2.10
CA ILE A 60 -0.71 -24.81 2.94
C ILE A 60 0.38 -23.77 3.04
N ARG A 61 0.21 -22.69 2.28
CA ARG A 61 1.14 -21.55 2.27
C ARG A 61 0.37 -20.25 2.13
N ASN A 62 1.05 -19.14 2.44
CA ASN A 62 0.52 -17.83 2.10
C ASN A 62 0.94 -17.49 0.67
N GLN A 63 -0.05 -17.22 -0.18
CA GLN A 63 0.17 -16.85 -1.57
C GLN A 63 -0.33 -15.43 -1.80
N PHE A 64 0.51 -14.63 -2.47
CA PHE A 64 0.10 -13.35 -3.00
C PHE A 64 -0.60 -13.56 -4.35
N ILE A 65 -1.86 -13.17 -4.43
CA ILE A 65 -2.66 -13.23 -5.66
C ILE A 65 -2.80 -11.80 -6.15
N ASP A 66 -2.06 -11.46 -7.20
CA ASP A 66 -2.06 -10.12 -7.81
C ASP A 66 -3.33 -9.93 -8.63
N ASN A 67 -4.45 -9.68 -7.94
CA ASN A 67 -5.68 -9.33 -8.59
C ASN A 67 -5.70 -7.82 -8.82
N ASN A 68 -5.54 -7.42 -10.08
CA ASN A 68 -5.69 -6.07 -10.63
C ASN A 68 -7.09 -5.43 -10.43
N LEU A 69 -7.85 -5.90 -9.45
CA LEU A 69 -9.14 -5.34 -9.07
C LEU A 69 -8.88 -3.95 -8.49
N ARG A 70 -9.37 -2.92 -9.19
CA ARG A 70 -9.41 -1.52 -8.73
C ARG A 70 -9.82 -1.47 -7.27
N VAL A 71 -8.84 -1.35 -6.38
CA VAL A 71 -9.08 -1.37 -4.94
C VAL A 71 -9.81 -0.09 -4.59
N ASN A 72 -11.07 -0.22 -4.17
CA ASN A 72 -11.86 0.89 -3.70
C ASN A 72 -11.19 1.43 -2.43
N LEU A 73 -10.96 2.75 -2.30
CA LEU A 73 -10.26 3.34 -1.15
C LEU A 73 -10.90 2.96 0.19
N LEU A 74 -12.23 2.77 0.20
CA LEU A 74 -12.98 2.32 1.36
C LEU A 74 -12.69 0.84 1.70
N ASP A 75 -12.53 -0.01 0.70
CA ASP A 75 -12.18 -1.42 0.89
C ASP A 75 -10.72 -1.58 1.29
N ALA A 76 -9.81 -0.73 0.81
CA ALA A 76 -8.43 -0.66 1.28
C ALA A 76 -8.34 -0.31 2.78
N LEU A 77 -9.16 0.63 3.25
CA LEU A 77 -9.22 1.02 4.66
C LEU A 77 -9.80 -0.09 5.55
N ARG A 78 -10.83 -0.80 5.08
CA ARG A 78 -11.45 -1.92 5.82
C ARG A 78 -10.58 -3.18 5.83
N SER A 79 -9.89 -3.45 4.72
CA SER A 79 -8.99 -4.61 4.58
C SER A 79 -7.60 -4.34 5.15
N GLY A 80 -7.26 -3.07 5.41
CA GLY A 80 -5.99 -2.63 6.01
C GLY A 80 -5.78 -3.13 7.45
N TYR A 81 -6.79 -3.73 8.08
CA TYR A 81 -6.65 -4.42 9.36
C TYR A 81 -6.02 -5.82 9.22
N ASP A 82 -6.25 -6.51 8.10
CA ASP A 82 -5.75 -7.87 7.84
C ASP A 82 -4.51 -7.90 6.91
N ALA A 83 -4.29 -6.83 6.15
CA ALA A 83 -3.18 -6.73 5.19
C ALA A 83 -1.75 -6.65 5.79
N PRO A 84 -1.48 -6.05 6.97
CA PRO A 84 -0.10 -5.83 7.42
C PRO A 84 0.65 -7.11 7.83
N PHE A 85 -0.08 -8.20 8.10
CA PHE A 85 0.53 -9.43 8.63
C PHE A 85 0.96 -10.42 7.54
N LEU A 86 0.57 -10.22 6.29
CA LEU A 86 0.81 -11.18 5.21
C LEU A 86 2.14 -10.98 4.47
N THR A 87 2.75 -9.78 4.54
CA THR A 87 4.14 -9.54 4.10
C THR A 87 4.83 -8.49 4.99
N PRO A 88 5.65 -8.90 5.98
CA PRO A 88 6.34 -7.98 6.91
C PRO A 88 7.11 -6.84 6.21
N VAL A 89 7.62 -7.12 5.00
CA VAL A 89 8.39 -6.18 4.17
C VAL A 89 7.52 -5.02 3.65
N ALA A 90 6.26 -5.27 3.29
CA ALA A 90 5.34 -4.24 2.83
C ALA A 90 4.93 -3.30 3.97
N SER A 91 4.68 -3.84 5.15
CA SER A 91 4.38 -3.06 6.35
C SER A 91 5.52 -2.12 6.75
N LEU A 92 6.76 -2.60 6.69
CA LEU A 92 7.95 -1.77 6.94
C LEU A 92 8.07 -0.63 5.93
N ARG A 93 7.78 -0.90 4.64
CA ARG A 93 7.80 0.08 3.55
C ARG A 93 6.83 1.24 3.81
N TYR A 94 5.60 0.94 4.23
CA TYR A 94 4.60 1.98 4.54
C TYR A 94 5.00 2.81 5.77
N ILE A 95 5.54 2.19 6.82
CA ILE A 95 6.03 2.91 8.00
C ILE A 95 7.18 3.85 7.62
N LEU A 96 8.13 3.37 6.82
CA LEU A 96 9.24 4.18 6.31
C LEU A 96 8.76 5.35 5.47
N ALA A 97 7.79 5.14 4.57
CA ALA A 97 7.22 6.22 3.76
C ALA A 97 6.59 7.31 4.64
N VAL A 98 5.82 6.94 5.67
CA VAL A 98 5.24 7.89 6.62
C VAL A 98 6.32 8.66 7.37
N LEU A 99 7.38 7.98 7.83
CA LEU A 99 8.51 8.63 8.51
C LEU A 99 9.25 9.62 7.60
N ILE A 100 9.46 9.27 6.33
CA ILE A 100 10.10 10.15 5.34
C ILE A 100 9.25 11.40 5.12
N ILE A 101 7.94 11.25 4.95
CA ILE A 101 7.02 12.40 4.79
C ILE A 101 7.08 13.28 6.02
N LEU A 102 6.87 12.73 7.22
CA LEU A 102 6.88 13.49 8.46
C LEU A 102 8.23 14.19 8.69
N GLY A 103 9.34 13.47 8.49
CA GLY A 103 10.68 14.03 8.62
C GLY A 103 10.93 15.18 7.65
N SER A 104 10.52 15.03 6.38
CA SER A 104 10.68 16.07 5.36
C SER A 104 9.86 17.31 5.69
N PHE A 105 8.63 17.14 6.16
CA PHE A 105 7.78 18.25 6.59
C PHE A 105 8.34 18.95 7.83
N ILE A 106 8.73 18.20 8.86
CA ILE A 106 9.29 18.78 10.10
C ILE A 106 10.56 19.58 9.80
N LEU A 107 11.49 19.01 9.02
CA LEU A 107 12.72 19.69 8.64
C LEU A 107 12.46 20.91 7.75
N GLY A 108 11.55 20.79 6.79
CA GLY A 108 11.15 21.89 5.91
C GLY A 108 10.57 23.06 6.69
N PHE A 109 9.54 22.81 7.50
CA PHE A 109 8.91 23.86 8.32
C PHE A 109 9.87 24.47 9.34
N SER A 110 10.71 23.65 9.99
CA SER A 110 11.70 24.14 10.95
C SER A 110 12.73 25.08 10.31
N THR A 111 13.27 24.68 9.15
CA THR A 111 14.26 25.47 8.41
C THR A 111 13.65 26.76 7.85
N PHE A 112 12.46 26.66 7.26
CA PHE A 112 11.73 27.83 6.76
C PHE A 112 11.38 28.81 7.87
N GLY A 113 10.87 28.33 9.02
CA GLY A 113 10.47 29.18 10.14
C GLY A 113 11.66 29.98 10.69
N ARG A 114 12.81 29.32 10.88
CA ARG A 114 14.04 29.98 11.30
C ARG A 114 14.53 30.98 10.25
N SER A 115 14.66 30.56 8.99
CA SER A 115 15.14 31.42 7.90
C SER A 115 14.26 32.65 7.69
N SER A 116 12.92 32.48 7.76
CA SER A 116 11.97 33.58 7.60
C SER A 116 12.07 34.57 8.74
N THR A 117 12.20 34.09 9.97
CA THR A 117 12.33 34.96 11.15
C THR A 117 13.60 35.81 11.07
N SER A 118 14.74 35.20 10.72
CA SER A 118 16.00 35.92 10.52
C SER A 118 15.94 36.89 9.34
N GLY A 119 15.30 36.50 8.23
CA GLY A 119 15.10 37.38 7.07
C GLY A 119 14.25 38.61 7.39
N ILE A 120 13.16 38.44 8.13
CA ILE A 120 12.29 39.54 8.58
C ILE A 120 13.04 40.46 9.55
N GLN A 121 13.80 39.92 10.51
CA GLN A 121 14.60 40.73 11.42
C GLN A 121 15.67 41.54 10.68
N ALA A 122 16.33 40.95 9.68
CA ALA A 122 17.31 41.64 8.85
C ALA A 122 16.68 42.77 8.03
N LEU A 123 15.50 42.51 7.45
CA LEU A 123 14.73 43.51 6.69
C LEU A 123 14.30 44.68 7.58
N GLY A 124 13.86 44.39 8.81
CA GLY A 124 13.48 45.41 9.79
C GLY A 124 14.66 46.26 10.27
N ARG A 125 15.86 45.66 10.40
CA ARG A 125 17.08 46.36 10.84
C ARG A 125 17.77 47.16 9.74
N ASN A 126 17.64 46.75 8.48
CA ASN A 126 18.22 47.45 7.35
C ASN A 126 17.28 47.48 6.14
N PRO A 127 16.29 48.39 6.12
CA PRO A 127 15.31 48.47 5.04
C PRO A 127 15.90 48.88 3.69
N LEU A 128 17.09 49.48 3.65
CA LEU A 128 17.78 49.84 2.40
C LEU A 128 18.21 48.60 1.61
N ALA A 129 18.47 47.48 2.29
CA ALA A 129 18.82 46.20 1.68
C ALA A 129 17.60 45.32 1.35
N LYS A 130 16.39 45.89 1.33
CA LYS A 130 15.12 45.16 1.19
C LYS A 130 15.11 44.17 0.03
N SER A 131 15.51 44.59 -1.16
CA SER A 131 15.47 43.74 -2.35
C SER A 131 16.42 42.55 -2.24
N ALA A 132 17.64 42.77 -1.76
CA ALA A 132 18.63 41.70 -1.58
C ALA A 132 18.17 40.67 -0.53
N ILE A 133 17.63 41.14 0.61
CA ILE A 133 17.11 40.27 1.67
C ILE A 133 15.88 39.50 1.20
N GLN A 134 14.95 40.17 0.50
CA GLN A 134 13.74 39.55 -0.02
C GLN A 134 14.07 38.47 -1.05
N VAL A 135 15.02 38.72 -1.98
CA VAL A 135 15.46 37.73 -2.96
C VAL A 135 16.09 36.51 -2.28
N SER A 136 16.97 36.73 -1.31
CA SER A 136 17.60 35.63 -0.55
C SER A 136 16.58 34.79 0.23
N MET A 137 15.59 35.44 0.84
CA MET A 137 14.50 34.78 1.57
C MET A 137 13.60 33.99 0.61
N MET A 138 13.29 34.55 -0.56
CA MET A 138 12.49 33.88 -1.59
C MET A 138 13.21 32.64 -2.15
N PHE A 139 14.53 32.74 -2.38
CA PHE A 139 15.35 31.61 -2.79
C PHE A 139 15.41 30.50 -1.73
N ASN A 140 15.60 30.85 -0.46
CA ASN A 140 15.57 29.87 0.64
C ASN A 140 14.20 29.20 0.79
N PHE A 141 13.12 29.96 0.60
CA PHE A 141 11.77 29.40 0.58
C PHE A 141 11.59 28.39 -0.56
N LEU A 142 12.04 28.76 -1.78
CA LEU A 142 12.00 27.87 -2.94
C LEU A 142 12.80 26.58 -2.68
N LEU A 143 14.01 26.69 -2.13
CA LEU A 143 14.85 25.56 -1.78
C LEU A 143 14.16 24.65 -0.76
N THR A 144 13.54 25.24 0.26
CA THR A 144 12.82 24.48 1.29
C THR A 144 11.59 23.77 0.73
N ALA A 145 10.85 24.44 -0.17
CA ALA A 145 9.74 23.83 -0.90
C ALA A 145 10.23 22.65 -1.74
N LEU A 146 11.36 22.81 -2.44
CA LEU A 146 11.97 21.75 -3.23
C LEU A 146 12.37 20.53 -2.37
N ILE A 147 12.92 20.75 -1.17
CA ILE A 147 13.24 19.66 -0.23
C ILE A 147 11.97 18.92 0.20
N MET A 148 10.87 19.64 0.48
CA MET A 148 9.59 19.01 0.82
C MET A 148 9.04 18.18 -0.34
N PHE A 149 9.11 18.70 -1.57
CA PHE A 149 8.72 17.94 -2.76
C PHE A 149 9.60 16.70 -2.99
N LEU A 150 10.90 16.80 -2.73
CA LEU A 150 11.81 15.65 -2.81
C LEU A 150 11.43 14.57 -1.79
N GLY A 151 11.06 14.95 -0.57
CA GLY A 151 10.55 14.04 0.45
C GLY A 151 9.29 13.30 0.01
N LEU A 152 8.33 14.03 -0.56
CA LEU A 152 7.11 13.45 -1.13
C LEU A 152 7.42 12.51 -2.31
N PHE A 153 8.35 12.90 -3.18
CA PHE A 153 8.79 12.09 -4.30
C PHE A 153 9.45 10.78 -3.85
N LEU A 154 10.33 10.85 -2.84
CA LEU A 154 10.95 9.65 -2.25
C LEU A 154 9.91 8.74 -1.62
N ALA A 155 8.96 9.29 -0.86
CA ALA A 155 7.89 8.50 -0.26
C ALA A 155 6.99 7.84 -1.34
N TYR A 156 6.73 8.53 -2.44
CA TYR A 156 6.02 7.97 -3.59
C TYR A 156 6.79 6.83 -4.25
N LEU A 157 8.11 6.98 -4.45
CA LEU A 157 8.96 5.90 -4.95
C LEU A 157 8.93 4.70 -4.02
N VAL A 158 9.04 4.92 -2.70
CA VAL A 158 8.93 3.87 -1.69
C VAL A 158 7.56 3.18 -1.74
N LEU A 159 6.48 3.88 -2.07
CA LEU A 159 5.15 3.27 -2.17
C LEU A 159 4.98 2.43 -3.46
N THR A 160 5.65 2.85 -4.53
CA THR A 160 5.48 2.30 -5.88
C THR A 160 6.44 1.14 -6.14
N LEU A 161 7.67 1.22 -5.65
CA LEU A 161 8.72 0.20 -5.78
C LEU A 161 8.56 -0.90 -4.72
#